data_AF-A0A1T4UMV5-F1
#
_entry.id   AF-A0A1T4UMV5-F1
#
_cell.length_a   1.000
_cell.length_b   1.000
_cell.length_c   1.000
_cell.angle_alpha   90.00
_cell.angle_beta   90.00
_cell.angle_gamma   90.00
#
_symmetry.space_group_name_H-M   'P 1'
#
loop_
_entity.id
_entity.type
_entity.pdbx_description
1 polymer ?
#
loop_
_entity_poly.entity_id
_entity_poly.type
_entity_poly.pdbx_seq_one_letter_code
_entity_poly.pdbx_strand_id
1 'polypeptide(L)'
;MLMDYKALYQRIVANREKVDLSLKGIKQHDLLITAYSSCGDGFSNAVGYCLQIREGTGNEGSDNQVFLRHADGSIVVHYEQIFYRVADRDKEDVLSLFQIKPEEEQGTILTCPNNISHCEFRVPLSGQCYQ
;
A
#
# COMPACT_ATOMS: atom_id res chain seq x y z
N MET A 1 -24.17 -10.01 9.37
CA MET A 1 -24.39 -8.97 8.33
C MET A 1 -23.21 -9.09 7.39
N LEU A 2 -23.38 -9.62 6.18
CA LEU A 2 -22.29 -9.65 5.20
C LEU A 2 -22.07 -8.21 4.73
N MET A 3 -20.94 -7.61 5.06
CA MET A 3 -20.54 -6.32 4.51
C MET A 3 -20.41 -6.49 2.99
N ASP A 4 -21.12 -5.67 2.21
CA ASP A 4 -21.00 -5.70 0.75
C ASP A 4 -19.68 -5.05 0.35
N TYR A 5 -18.66 -5.89 0.11
CA TYR A 5 -17.32 -5.48 -0.32
C TYR A 5 -17.36 -4.57 -1.55
N LYS A 6 -18.32 -4.76 -2.45
CA LYS A 6 -18.44 -3.95 -3.66
C LYS A 6 -18.94 -2.55 -3.33
N ALA A 7 -19.97 -2.45 -2.49
CA ALA A 7 -20.51 -1.16 -2.06
C ALA A 7 -19.47 -0.35 -1.27
N LEU A 8 -18.73 -1.00 -0.35
CA LEU A 8 -17.64 -0.34 0.37
C LEU A 8 -16.55 0.13 -0.58
N TYR A 9 -16.10 -0.73 -1.51
CA TYR A 9 -15.07 -0.37 -2.49
C TYR A 9 -15.49 0.84 -3.35
N GLN A 10 -16.73 0.86 -3.85
CA GLN A 10 -17.25 1.98 -4.61
C GLN A 10 -17.29 3.27 -3.78
N ARG A 11 -17.69 3.17 -2.51
CA ARG A 11 -17.74 4.31 -1.58
C ARG A 11 -16.35 4.89 -1.33
N ILE A 12 -15.35 4.06 -1.01
CA ILE A 12 -13.99 4.56 -0.74
C ILE A 12 -13.34 5.12 -2.01
N VAL A 13 -13.60 4.53 -3.17
CA VAL A 13 -13.11 5.07 -4.45
C VAL A 13 -13.74 6.45 -4.70
N ALA A 14 -15.05 6.62 -4.49
CA ALA A 14 -15.71 7.92 -4.65
C ALA A 14 -15.17 9.01 -3.71
N ASN A 15 -14.69 8.60 -2.53
CA ASN A 15 -14.27 9.50 -1.45
C ASN A 15 -12.76 9.69 -1.34
N ARG A 16 -11.99 9.00 -2.18
CA ARG A 16 -10.53 8.91 -2.06
C ARG A 16 -9.86 10.28 -2.11
N GLU A 17 -8.82 10.43 -1.32
CA GLU A 17 -8.01 11.63 -1.27
C GLU A 17 -6.83 11.50 -2.24
N LYS A 18 -6.50 12.58 -2.92
CA LYS A 18 -5.34 12.61 -3.81
C LYS A 18 -4.06 12.58 -2.98
N VAL A 19 -3.13 11.74 -3.41
CA VAL A 19 -1.76 11.70 -2.90
C VAL A 19 -0.84 12.25 -3.97
N ASP A 20 0.18 13.00 -3.57
CA ASP A 20 1.21 13.48 -4.48
C ASP A 20 2.06 12.31 -5.00
N LEU A 21 2.55 12.41 -6.24
CA LEU A 21 3.34 11.34 -6.88
C LEU A 21 4.64 11.02 -6.12
N SER A 22 5.20 12.00 -5.39
CA SER A 22 6.37 11.75 -4.54
C SER A 22 6.05 10.91 -3.29
N LEU A 23 4.77 10.68 -2.99
CA LEU A 23 4.27 10.06 -1.77
C LEU A 23 4.72 10.78 -0.50
N LYS A 24 5.23 12.02 -0.60
CA LYS A 24 5.59 12.85 0.56
C LYS A 24 4.32 13.13 1.37
N GLY A 25 4.37 12.78 2.65
CA GLY A 25 3.23 12.90 3.57
C GLY A 25 2.43 11.62 3.79
N ILE A 26 2.75 10.52 3.11
CA ILE A 26 2.29 9.17 3.51
C ILE A 26 3.04 8.74 4.76
N LYS A 27 2.28 8.26 5.75
CA LYS A 27 2.78 7.70 7.00
C LYS A 27 2.64 6.18 7.01
N GLN A 28 3.41 5.53 7.88
CA GLN A 28 3.25 4.10 8.11
C GLN A 28 1.81 3.81 8.55
N HIS A 29 1.24 2.76 7.96
CA HIS A 29 -0.14 2.30 8.13
C HIS A 29 -1.24 3.20 7.55
N ASP A 30 -0.90 4.23 6.76
CA ASP A 30 -1.91 4.90 5.94
C ASP A 30 -2.54 3.89 4.96
N LEU A 31 -3.88 3.87 4.91
CA LEU A 31 -4.65 3.10 3.95
C LEU A 31 -4.60 3.74 2.58
N LEU A 32 -4.10 2.99 1.59
CA LEU A 32 -3.92 3.43 0.23
C LEU A 32 -4.79 2.60 -0.73
N ILE A 33 -5.16 3.22 -1.84
CA ILE A 33 -5.88 2.62 -2.97
C ILE A 33 -4.99 2.76 -4.21
N THR A 34 -4.71 1.66 -4.90
CA THR A 34 -3.99 1.67 -6.17
C THR A 34 -4.91 2.06 -7.32
N ALA A 35 -4.46 2.93 -8.22
CA ALA A 35 -5.29 3.49 -9.29
C ALA A 35 -5.62 2.46 -10.39
N TYR A 36 -4.73 1.49 -10.64
CA TYR A 36 -4.89 0.41 -11.61
C TYR A 36 -4.00 -0.76 -11.21
N SER A 37 -4.59 -1.78 -10.58
CA SER A 37 -3.85 -3.02 -10.28
C SER A 37 -3.89 -3.93 -11.51
N SER A 38 -2.72 -4.30 -12.04
CA SER A 38 -2.60 -5.38 -13.05
C SER A 38 -3.04 -6.74 -12.50
N CYS A 39 -3.17 -6.84 -11.17
CA CYS A 39 -3.67 -8.00 -10.43
C CYS A 39 -5.22 -8.08 -10.37
N GLY A 40 -5.93 -7.15 -11.00
CA GLY A 40 -7.40 -7.13 -11.12
C GLY A 40 -8.07 -6.02 -10.31
N ASP A 41 -9.33 -5.74 -10.64
CA ASP A 41 -10.13 -4.68 -10.03
C ASP A 41 -10.88 -5.19 -8.79
N GLY A 42 -10.67 -4.57 -7.63
CA GLY A 42 -11.45 -4.85 -6.43
C GLY A 42 -10.70 -4.58 -5.12
N PHE A 43 -11.46 -4.54 -4.03
CA PHE A 43 -10.96 -4.21 -2.69
C PHE A 43 -9.70 -5.00 -2.30
N SER A 44 -9.74 -6.33 -2.44
CA SER A 44 -8.67 -7.22 -1.99
C SER A 44 -7.33 -7.03 -2.70
N ASN A 45 -7.33 -6.48 -3.92
CA ASN A 45 -6.11 -6.27 -4.71
C ASN A 45 -5.67 -4.80 -4.74
N ALA A 46 -6.62 -3.89 -4.56
CA ALA A 46 -6.39 -2.46 -4.72
C ALA A 46 -6.16 -1.73 -3.39
N VAL A 47 -6.61 -2.28 -2.26
CA VAL A 47 -6.64 -1.58 -0.98
C VAL A 47 -5.71 -2.25 0.02
N GLY A 48 -4.74 -1.49 0.52
CA GLY A 48 -3.82 -1.96 1.54
C GLY A 48 -3.28 -0.83 2.39
N TYR A 49 -2.81 -1.13 3.60
CA TYR A 49 -2.09 -0.14 4.42
C TYR A 49 -0.59 -0.20 4.16
N CYS A 50 0.03 0.97 4.17
CA CYS A 50 1.44 1.12 3.80
C CYS A 50 2.37 0.64 4.91
N LEU A 51 3.23 -0.33 4.60
CA LEU A 51 4.25 -0.84 5.52
C LEU A 51 5.61 -0.17 5.30
N GLN A 52 5.99 0.06 4.05
CA GLN A 52 7.27 0.65 3.67
C GLN A 52 7.18 1.31 2.30
N ILE A 53 7.95 2.38 2.13
CA ILE A 53 8.20 3.05 0.85
C ILE A 53 9.71 3.01 0.63
N ARG A 54 10.14 2.42 -0.49
CA ARG A 54 11.51 2.53 -0.96
C ARG A 54 11.57 3.62 -2.02
N GLU A 55 12.34 4.66 -1.74
CA GLU A 55 12.32 5.90 -2.52
C GLU A 55 13.31 5.83 -3.68
N GLY A 56 12.77 5.89 -4.90
CA GLY A 56 13.56 6.00 -6.11
C GLY A 56 14.22 7.37 -6.19
N THR A 57 15.48 7.39 -6.63
CA THR A 57 16.25 8.64 -6.75
C THR A 57 16.34 9.14 -8.19
N GLY A 58 15.84 8.38 -9.16
CA GLY A 58 16.05 8.60 -10.59
C GLY A 58 17.40 8.07 -11.10
N ASN A 59 18.41 7.95 -10.21
CA ASN A 59 19.65 7.25 -10.51
C ASN A 59 19.50 5.73 -10.30
N GLU A 60 18.82 5.36 -9.22
CA GLU A 60 18.50 3.97 -8.89
C GLU A 60 16.98 3.86 -8.80
N GLY A 61 16.37 3.33 -9.87
CA GLY A 61 14.91 3.31 -10.12
C GLY A 61 14.31 4.70 -10.34
N SER A 62 13.44 4.83 -11.34
CA SER A 62 12.68 6.07 -11.57
C SER A 62 11.57 6.28 -10.55
N ASP A 63 11.04 5.19 -9.99
CA ASP A 63 9.81 5.17 -9.23
C ASP A 63 9.99 4.53 -7.85
N ASN A 64 9.08 4.84 -6.93
CA ASN A 64 9.06 4.28 -5.59
C ASN A 64 8.56 2.81 -5.61
N GLN A 65 9.10 1.98 -4.72
CA GLN A 65 8.48 0.69 -4.38
C GLN A 65 7.64 0.86 -3.13
N VAL A 66 6.37 0.46 -3.17
CA VAL A 66 5.46 0.59 -2.03
C VAL A 66 5.00 -0.79 -1.58
N PHE A 67 5.30 -1.13 -0.33
CA PHE A 67 4.86 -2.37 0.30
C PHE A 67 3.53 -2.12 1.00
N LEU A 68 2.50 -2.84 0.56
CA LEU A 68 1.17 -2.80 1.16
C LEU A 68 0.86 -4.14 1.81
N ARG A 69 0.32 -4.09 3.05
CA ARG A 69 -0.47 -5.19 3.58
C ARG A 69 -1.87 -5.12 2.96
N HIS A 70 -2.36 -6.19 2.37
CA HIS A 70 -3.75 -6.30 1.91
C HIS A 70 -4.64 -6.98 2.94
N ALA A 71 -5.95 -6.89 2.73
CA ALA A 71 -6.96 -7.38 3.67
C ALA A 71 -6.85 -8.89 3.96
N ASP A 72 -6.34 -9.68 3.02
CA ASP A 72 -6.11 -11.12 3.18
C ASP A 72 -4.84 -11.46 3.99
N GLY A 73 -4.11 -10.45 4.47
CA GLY A 73 -2.87 -10.61 5.21
C GLY A 73 -1.62 -10.69 4.33
N SER A 74 -1.76 -10.74 3.00
CA SER A 74 -0.62 -10.76 2.09
C SER A 74 0.13 -9.42 2.08
N ILE A 75 1.44 -9.48 1.81
CA ILE A 75 2.26 -8.30 1.55
C ILE A 75 2.59 -8.30 0.07
N VAL A 76 2.21 -7.23 -0.62
CA VAL A 76 2.49 -7.06 -2.04
C VAL A 76 3.27 -5.77 -2.23
N VAL A 77 4.32 -5.86 -3.04
CA VAL A 77 5.09 -4.72 -3.52
C VAL A 77 4.46 -4.20 -4.79
N HIS A 78 4.20 -2.90 -4.82
CA HIS A 78 3.65 -2.18 -5.95
C HIS A 78 4.72 -1.28 -6.56
N TYR A 79 4.82 -1.33 -7.88
CA TYR A 79 5.77 -0.57 -8.69
C TYR A 79 5.02 0.38 -9.59
N GLU A 80 5.51 1.61 -9.77
CA GLU A 80 4.99 2.54 -10.79
C GLU A 80 3.47 2.78 -10.67
N GLN A 81 2.96 2.76 -9.45
CA GLN A 81 1.53 2.90 -9.15
C GLN A 81 1.17 4.32 -8.71
N ILE A 82 0.04 4.81 -9.19
CA ILE A 82 -0.62 5.98 -8.61
C ILE A 82 -1.41 5.51 -7.39
N PHE A 83 -1.19 6.18 -6.26
CA PHE A 83 -1.91 5.90 -5.02
C PHE A 83 -2.90 7.02 -4.71
N TYR A 84 -4.02 6.62 -4.12
CA TYR A 84 -4.93 7.51 -3.41
C TYR A 84 -4.95 7.10 -1.94
N ARG A 85 -5.38 7.99 -1.05
CA ARG A 85 -5.57 7.69 0.36
C ARG A 85 -7.05 7.44 0.64
N VAL A 86 -7.35 6.44 1.47
CA VAL A 86 -8.69 6.23 2.02
C VAL A 86 -8.99 7.37 3.00
N ALA A 87 -10.10 8.08 2.76
CA ALA A 87 -10.54 9.17 3.62
C ALA A 87 -10.77 8.69 5.06
N ASP A 88 -10.52 9.57 6.04
CA ASP A 88 -10.59 9.21 7.48
C ASP A 88 -11.92 8.56 7.88
N ARG A 89 -13.04 9.03 7.31
CA ARG A 89 -14.38 8.50 7.59
C ARG A 89 -14.59 7.05 7.19
N ASP A 90 -13.77 6.53 6.29
CA ASP A 90 -13.90 5.19 5.72
C ASP A 90 -12.87 4.21 6.32
N LYS A 91 -11.88 4.70 7.09
CA LYS A 91 -10.75 3.89 7.57
C LYS A 91 -11.17 2.72 8.47
N GLU A 92 -12.11 2.95 9.40
CA GLU A 92 -12.56 1.92 10.33
C GLU A 92 -13.26 0.76 9.60
N ASP A 93 -14.20 1.09 8.70
CA ASP A 93 -14.89 0.11 7.88
C ASP A 93 -13.91 -0.70 7.02
N VAL A 94 -12.91 -0.03 6.42
CA VAL A 94 -11.88 -0.70 5.61
C VAL A 94 -11.03 -1.64 6.47
N LEU A 95 -10.50 -1.16 7.61
CA LEU A 95 -9.67 -1.98 8.51
C LEU A 95 -10.44 -3.16 9.12
N SER A 96 -11.76 -3.09 9.24
CA SER A 96 -12.58 -4.20 9.74
C SER A 96 -12.49 -5.45 8.87
N LEU A 97 -12.08 -5.32 7.60
CA LEU A 97 -11.93 -6.41 6.64
C LEU A 97 -10.54 -7.05 6.63
N PHE A 98 -9.59 -6.49 7.37
CA PHE A 98 -8.21 -6.96 7.38
C PHE A 98 -8.02 -8.10 8.39
N GLN A 99 -7.34 -9.16 7.95
CA GLN A 99 -6.93 -10.27 8.83
C GLN A 99 -5.86 -9.85 9.84
N ILE A 100 -5.00 -8.91 9.46
CA ILE A 100 -3.94 -8.35 10.31
C ILE A 100 -4.12 -6.84 10.30
N LYS A 101 -4.24 -6.25 11.48
CA LYS A 101 -4.38 -4.80 11.65
C LYS A 101 -3.03 -4.14 11.95
N PRO A 102 -2.91 -2.82 11.73
CA PRO A 102 -1.69 -2.07 12.04
C PRO A 102 -1.11 -2.30 13.45
N GLU A 103 -1.97 -2.43 14.47
CA GLU A 103 -1.56 -2.68 15.85
C GLU A 103 -1.02 -4.10 16.11
N GLU A 104 -1.26 -5.03 15.19
CA GLU A 104 -0.81 -6.42 15.25
C GLU A 104 0.51 -6.64 14.49
N GLU A 105 0.98 -5.64 13.72
CA GLU A 105 2.23 -5.71 12.99
C GLU A 105 3.42 -5.77 13.96
N GLN A 106 4.17 -6.87 13.88
CA GLN A 106 5.42 -7.05 14.63
C GLN A 106 6.57 -6.71 13.70
N GLY A 107 7.52 -5.87 14.14
CA GLY A 107 8.69 -5.36 13.40
C GLY A 107 9.06 -6.15 12.15
N THR A 108 8.35 -5.89 11.05
CA THR A 108 8.35 -6.78 9.88
C THR A 108 9.55 -6.42 9.03
N ILE A 109 10.45 -7.37 8.85
CA ILE A 109 11.53 -7.25 7.87
C ILE A 109 10.92 -7.49 6.49
N LEU A 110 10.90 -6.46 5.67
CA LEU A 110 10.34 -6.53 4.32
C LEU A 110 11.44 -6.79 3.31
N THR A 111 11.26 -7.87 2.56
CA THR A 111 12.19 -8.34 1.54
C THR A 111 11.61 -8.04 0.15
N CYS A 112 12.35 -7.33 -0.70
CA CYS A 112 11.95 -7.19 -2.12
C CYS A 112 12.21 -8.51 -2.88
N PRO A 113 11.71 -8.67 -4.11
CA PRO A 113 11.92 -9.89 -4.90
C PRO A 113 13.39 -10.32 -5.05
N ASN A 114 14.33 -9.37 -4.96
CA ASN A 114 15.77 -9.61 -5.08
C ASN A 114 16.47 -9.83 -3.73
N ASN A 115 15.71 -10.25 -2.70
CA ASN A 115 16.21 -10.63 -1.38
C ASN A 115 16.86 -9.50 -0.55
N ILE A 116 16.56 -8.24 -0.86
CA ILE A 116 17.04 -7.09 -0.08
C ILE A 116 16.01 -6.74 0.99
N SER A 117 16.46 -6.79 2.24
CA SER A 117 15.64 -6.70 3.44
C SER A 117 15.85 -5.39 4.20
N HIS A 118 14.76 -4.70 4.55
CA HIS A 118 14.77 -3.48 5.36
C HIS A 118 13.63 -3.46 6.38
N CYS A 119 13.83 -2.80 7.51
CA CYS A 119 12.83 -2.65 8.57
C CYS A 119 12.30 -1.22 8.74
N GLU A 120 12.93 -0.21 8.13
CA GLU A 120 12.52 1.19 8.24
C GLU A 120 11.34 1.51 7.32
N PHE A 121 10.52 2.51 7.68
CA PHE A 121 9.35 2.88 6.89
C PHE A 121 9.72 3.53 5.55
N ARG A 122 10.71 4.44 5.54
CA ARG A 122 11.24 5.05 4.32
C ARG A 122 12.70 4.71 4.18
N VAL A 123 13.06 4.06 3.08
CA VAL A 123 14.44 3.69 2.76
C VAL A 123 14.79 4.13 1.37
N PRO A 124 16.05 4.51 1.09
CA PRO A 124 16.48 4.70 -0.28
C PRO A 124 16.37 3.39 -1.05
N LEU A 125 15.96 3.47 -2.30
CA LEU A 125 15.93 2.32 -3.18
C LEU A 125 17.37 1.87 -3.50
N SER A 126 17.60 0.56 -3.43
CA SER A 126 18.86 -0.05 -3.90
C SER A 126 18.69 -0.49 -5.36
N GLY A 127 19.69 -0.22 -6.20
CA GLY A 127 19.68 -0.40 -7.65
C GLY A 127 19.53 -1.85 -8.10
N GLN A 128 19.66 -2.79 -7.18
CA GLN A 128 19.39 -4.22 -7.41
C GLN A 128 17.92 -4.60 -7.15
N CYS A 129 17.01 -3.69 -6.79
CA CYS A 129 15.62 -4.05 -6.49
C CYS A 129 14.71 -4.23 -7.73
N TYR A 130 15.21 -4.08 -8.96
CA TYR A 130 14.44 -4.16 -10.22
C TYR A 130 14.98 -5.17 -11.26
N GLN A 131 16.10 -5.84 -11.00
CA GLN A 131 16.68 -6.82 -11.94
C GLN A 131 15.94 -8.14 -11.97
#